data_AF-A0A849P5R1-F1
#
_entry.id   AF-A0A849P5R1-F1
#
_cell.length_a   1.000
_cell.length_b   1.000
_cell.length_c   1.000
_cell.angle_alpha   90.00
_cell.angle_beta   90.00
_cell.angle_gamma   90.00
#
_symmetry.space_group_name_H-M   'P 1'
#
loop_
_entity.id
_entity.type
_entity.pdbx_description
1 polymer ?
#
loop_
_entity_poly.entity_id
_entity_poly.type
_entity_poly.pdbx_seq_one_letter_code
_entity_poly.pdbx_strand_id
1 'polypeptide(L)'
;MLMRTKLFKSGNSQAVRIPATYRLETELAEIEQLSTGQLLITPIYQEKENRADRLIAVMSGFSADFVEHLERDRYQPVQEREEF
;
A
#
# COMPACT_ATOMS: atom_id res chain seq x y z
N MET A 1 7.04 -19.17 4.12
CA MET A 1 6.81 -20.46 4.80
C MET A 1 5.35 -20.85 4.60
N LEU A 2 5.06 -22.10 4.19
CA LEU A 2 3.69 -22.57 3.97
C LEU A 2 3.07 -23.01 5.30
N MET A 3 1.88 -22.51 5.59
CA MET A 3 1.16 -22.81 6.83
C MET A 3 -0.23 -23.34 6.51
N ARG A 4 -0.61 -24.46 7.13
CA ARG A 4 -1.95 -25.03 7.00
C ARG A 4 -2.86 -24.41 8.05
N THR A 5 -4.08 -24.07 7.65
CA THR A 5 -5.11 -23.55 8.55
C THR A 5 -6.42 -24.30 8.36
N LYS A 6 -7.34 -24.14 9.30
CA LYS A 6 -8.63 -24.85 9.28
C LYS A 6 -9.65 -24.09 8.44
N LEU A 7 -10.37 -24.84 7.61
CA LEU A 7 -11.65 -24.44 7.04
C LEU A 7 -12.76 -24.75 8.04
N PHE A 8 -13.77 -23.88 8.10
CA PHE A 8 -14.93 -24.07 8.97
C PHE A 8 -16.17 -23.42 8.35
N LYS A 9 -17.34 -23.66 8.95
CA LYS A 9 -18.60 -23.00 8.59
C LYS A 9 -18.82 -21.75 9.43
N SER A 10 -19.24 -20.66 8.80
CA SER A 10 -19.74 -19.45 9.46
C SER A 10 -21.13 -19.17 8.91
N GLY A 11 -22.17 -19.50 9.69
CA GLY A 11 -23.54 -19.57 9.17
C GLY A 11 -23.64 -20.54 7.99
N ASN A 12 -24.21 -20.06 6.87
CA ASN A 12 -24.34 -20.85 5.64
C ASN A 12 -23.06 -20.84 4.78
N SER A 13 -22.09 -19.99 5.10
CA SER A 13 -20.88 -19.78 4.31
C SER A 13 -19.71 -20.64 4.79
N GLN A 14 -18.72 -20.82 3.91
CA GLN A 14 -17.41 -21.39 4.28
C GLN A 14 -16.45 -20.25 4.67
N ALA A 15 -15.59 -20.51 5.64
CA ALA A 15 -14.58 -19.56 6.11
C ALA A 15 -13.22 -20.24 6.29
N VAL A 16 -12.16 -19.45 6.11
CA VAL A 16 -10.76 -19.83 6.38
C VAL A 16 -10.33 -19.12 7.66
N ARG A 17 -9.75 -19.86 8.62
CA ARG A 17 -9.18 -19.21 9.81
C ARG A 17 -7.86 -18.51 9.44
N ILE A 18 -7.77 -17.20 9.64
CA ILE A 18 -6.52 -16.45 9.47
C ILE A 18 -5.71 -16.52 10.77
N PRO A 19 -4.50 -17.11 10.79
CA PRO A 19 -3.65 -17.16 11.97
C PRO A 19 -3.20 -15.77 12.41
N ALA A 20 -2.86 -15.61 13.70
CA ALA A 20 -2.48 -14.30 14.27
C ALA A 20 -1.32 -13.62 13.54
N THR A 21 -0.33 -14.40 13.08
CA THR A 21 0.82 -13.90 12.30
C THR A 21 0.43 -13.28 10.95
N TYR A 22 -0.78 -13.55 10.44
CA TYR A 22 -1.31 -13.04 9.18
C TYR A 22 -2.57 -12.19 9.37
N ARG A 23 -2.84 -11.71 10.60
CA ARG A 23 -4.04 -10.91 10.89
C ARG A 23 -4.07 -9.67 10.00
N LEU A 24 -5.21 -9.45 9.35
CA LEU A 24 -5.47 -8.25 8.56
C LEU A 24 -6.06 -7.16 9.47
N GLU A 25 -5.59 -5.93 9.34
CA GLU A 25 -6.09 -4.76 10.09
C GLU A 25 -7.19 -4.03 9.32
N THR A 26 -8.13 -4.80 8.78
CA THR A 26 -9.30 -4.29 8.06
C THR A 26 -10.46 -5.28 8.13
N GLU A 27 -11.67 -4.77 7.93
CA GLU A 27 -12.91 -5.54 7.89
C GLU A 27 -13.26 -6.02 6.47
N LEU A 28 -12.59 -5.50 5.43
CA LEU A 28 -12.89 -5.78 4.03
C LEU A 28 -11.65 -6.31 3.29
N ALA A 29 -11.87 -7.24 2.37
CA ALA A 29 -10.86 -7.75 1.47
C ALA A 29 -11.49 -8.17 0.14
N GLU A 30 -10.71 -8.07 -0.93
CA GLU A 30 -11.03 -8.65 -2.22
C GLU A 30 -10.54 -10.09 -2.28
N ILE A 31 -11.24 -10.92 -3.06
CA ILE A 31 -10.84 -12.29 -3.34
C ILE A 31 -10.79 -12.51 -4.85
N GLU A 32 -9.65 -12.97 -5.34
CA GLU A 32 -9.44 -13.33 -6.74
C GLU A 32 -9.06 -14.81 -6.84
N GLN A 33 -9.66 -15.51 -7.79
CA GLN A 33 -9.20 -16.84 -8.18
C GLN A 33 -8.19 -16.71 -9.33
N LEU A 34 -6.94 -17.03 -9.04
CA LEU A 34 -5.86 -17.01 -10.03
C LEU A 34 -6.02 -18.17 -11.03
N SER A 35 -5.37 -18.07 -12.19
CA SER A 35 -5.34 -19.14 -13.21
C SER A 35 -4.77 -20.47 -12.71
N THR A 36 -3.97 -20.43 -11.63
CA THR A 36 -3.43 -21.62 -10.94
C THR A 36 -4.46 -22.34 -10.07
N GLY A 37 -5.66 -21.76 -9.88
CA GLY A 37 -6.69 -22.23 -8.96
C GLY A 37 -6.51 -21.78 -7.51
N GLN A 38 -5.46 -21.00 -7.22
CA GLN A 38 -5.23 -20.40 -5.90
C GLN A 38 -6.18 -19.22 -5.65
N LEU A 39 -6.51 -18.98 -4.39
CA LEU A 39 -7.26 -17.80 -3.96
C LEU A 39 -6.29 -16.75 -3.40
N LEU A 40 -6.24 -15.59 -4.05
CA LEU A 40 -5.52 -14.42 -3.56
C LEU A 40 -6.51 -13.57 -2.75
N ILE A 41 -6.12 -13.19 -1.53
CA ILE A 41 -6.90 -12.31 -0.65
C ILE A 41 -6.14 -11.00 -0.47
N THR A 42 -6.73 -9.90 -0.94
CA THR A 42 -6.11 -8.58 -0.89
C THR A 42 -6.91 -7.68 0.07
N PRO A 43 -6.34 -7.24 1.21
CA PRO A 43 -7.06 -6.38 2.15
C PRO A 43 -7.43 -5.03 1.53
N ILE A 44 -8.66 -4.57 1.77
CA ILE A 44 -9.10 -3.21 1.43
C ILE A 44 -8.99 -2.37 2.69
N TYR A 45 -8.00 -1.50 2.76
CA TYR A 45 -7.90 -0.56 3.87
C TYR A 45 -8.83 0.63 3.59
N GLN A 46 -9.85 0.81 4.43
CA GLN A 46 -10.59 2.07 4.43
C GLN A 46 -9.57 3.14 4.83
N GLU A 47 -9.37 4.12 3.96
CA GLU A 47 -8.50 5.26 4.22
C GLU A 47 -9.08 6.03 5.42
N LYS A 48 -8.66 5.69 6.64
CA LYS A 48 -8.89 6.57 7.79
C LYS A 48 -8.11 7.88 7.59
N GLU A 49 -7.04 7.85 6.80
CA GLU A 49 -6.34 8.98 6.18
C GLU A 49 -5.74 8.46 4.86
N ASN A 50 -5.94 9.16 3.74
CA ASN A 50 -5.32 8.78 2.47
C ASN A 50 -3.79 8.81 2.65
N ARG A 51 -3.07 7.84 2.11
CA ARG A 51 -1.59 7.89 2.09
C ARG A 51 -1.09 9.21 1.50
N ALA A 52 -1.82 9.74 0.50
CA ALA A 52 -1.58 11.06 -0.06
C ALA A 52 -1.77 12.16 0.98
N ASP A 53 -2.83 12.13 1.79
CA ASP A 53 -3.09 13.13 2.84
C ASP A 53 -1.98 13.13 3.90
N ARG A 54 -1.48 11.96 4.28
CA ARG A 54 -0.33 11.85 5.20
C ARG A 54 0.94 12.41 4.61
N LEU A 55 1.21 12.11 3.34
CA LEU A 55 2.37 12.66 2.64
C LEU A 55 2.26 14.18 2.53
N ILE A 56 1.09 14.69 2.16
CA ILE A 56 0.79 16.12 2.08
C ILE A 56 0.95 16.79 3.46
N ALA A 57 0.45 16.17 4.54
CA ALA A 57 0.58 16.70 5.89
C ALA A 57 2.06 16.80 6.33
N VAL A 58 2.88 15.79 6.03
CA VAL A 58 4.33 15.83 6.28
C VAL A 58 4.99 16.94 5.45
N MET A 59 4.63 17.05 4.16
CA MET A 59 5.18 18.08 3.28
C MET A 59 4.74 19.50 3.63
N SER A 60 3.56 19.67 4.21
CA SER A 60 3.04 20.98 4.66
C SER A 60 3.77 21.52 5.88
N GLY A 61 4.60 20.70 6.55
CA GLY A 61 5.44 21.10 7.68
C GLY A 61 6.74 21.82 7.30
N PHE A 62 7.10 21.89 6.01
CA PHE A 62 8.28 22.62 5.56
C PHE A 62 8.00 24.13 5.48
N SER A 63 8.93 24.96 5.97
CA SER A 63 8.80 26.41 5.90
C SER A 63 9.01 26.94 4.48
N ALA A 64 8.44 28.11 4.19
CA ALA A 64 8.66 28.81 2.92
C ALA A 64 10.16 29.06 2.66
N ASP A 65 10.91 29.43 3.69
CA ASP A 65 12.37 29.64 3.60
C ASP A 65 13.11 28.36 3.22
N PHE A 66 12.71 27.20 3.77
CA PHE A 66 13.32 25.91 3.42
C PHE A 66 13.08 25.55 1.94
N VAL A 67 11.85 25.78 1.46
CA VAL A 67 11.49 25.55 0.05
C VAL A 67 12.28 26.48 -0.87
N GLU A 68 12.43 27.75 -0.50
CA GLU A 68 13.19 28.73 -1.29
C GLU A 68 14.67 28.35 -1.40
N HIS A 69 15.29 27.87 -0.32
CA HIS A 69 16.68 27.39 -0.36
C HIS A 69 16.83 26.17 -1.26
N LEU A 70 15.89 25.21 -1.19
CA LEU A 70 15.92 24.02 -2.04
C LEU A 70 15.82 24.37 -3.53
N GLU A 71 14.93 25.29 -3.91
CA GLU A 71 14.76 25.68 -5.32
C GLU A 71 15.98 26.43 -5.88
N ARG A 72 16.72 27.18 -5.05
CA ARG A 72 17.98 27.83 -5.47
C ARG A 72 19.06 26.81 -5.85
N ASP A 73 19.08 25.65 -5.19
CA ASP A 73 20.07 24.59 -5.43
C ASP A 73 19.68 23.65 -6.59
N ARG A 74 18.47 23.78 -7.17
CA ARG A 74 17.98 22.90 -8.26
C ARG A 74 18.52 23.24 -9.65
N TYR A 75 19.38 24.24 -9.79
CA TYR A 75 20.01 24.51 -11.07
C TYR A 75 21.04 23.43 -11.41
N GLN A 76 20.60 22.41 -12.15
CA GLN A 76 21.48 21.46 -12.82
C GLN A 76 21.60 21.88 -14.29
N PRO A 77 22.83 22.02 -14.82
CA PRO A 77 23.01 22.31 -16.23
C PRO A 77 22.39 21.17 -17.06
N VAL A 78 21.74 21.52 -18.16
CA VAL A 78 21.19 20.55 -19.11
C VAL A 78 22.35 19.69 -19.60
N GLN A 79 22.29 18.38 -19.32
CA GLN A 79 23.28 17.44 -19.81
C GLN A 79 23.06 17.24 -21.32
N GLU A 80 24.09 17.53 -22.12
CA GLU A 80 24.09 17.21 -23.55
C GLU A 80 23.95 15.69 -23.71
N ARG A 81 22.95 15.25 -24.48
CA ARG A 81 22.85 13.85 -24.93
C ARG A 81 23.56 13.74 -26.27
N GLU A 82 24.40 12.73 -26.41
CA GLU A 82 24.91 12.35 -27.73
C GLU A 82 23.72 11.86 -28.58
N GLU A 83 23.52 12.50 -29.73
CA GLU A 83 22.58 12.04 -30.74
C GLU A 83 23.19 10.82 -31.46
N PHE A 84 22.47 9.70 -31.45
CA PHE A 84 22.85 8.48 -32.17
C PHE A 84 22.50 8.57 -33.65
#